data_AF-A0A9D6S854-F1
#
_entry.id   AF-A0A9D6S854-F1
#
_cell.length_a   1.000
_cell.length_b   1.000
_cell.length_c   1.000
_cell.angle_alpha   90.00
_cell.angle_beta   90.00
_cell.angle_gamma   90.00
#
_symmetry.space_group_name_H-M   'P 1'
#
loop_
_entity.id
_entity.type
_entity.pdbx_description
1 polymer ?
#
loop_
_entity_poly.entity_id
_entity_poly.type
_entity_poly.pdbx_seq_one_letter_code
_entity_poly.pdbx_strand_id
1 'polypeptide(L)'
;MKWVTREKAKVDRIACPWLIKNFIDKDAEFLFVPTDQVLTVAEKEQAISFDAANAKFTHTQDGKCTFEVLVEHYKIDDPAVQKLAKIVHGADVPKDVTLTPESAGLQTIAEG
;
A
#
# COMPACT_ATOMS: atom_id res chain seq x y z
N MET A 1 4.69 0.67 -15.62
CA MET A 1 5.74 -0.04 -14.85
C MET A 1 5.10 -1.22 -14.11
N LYS A 2 5.85 -2.31 -13.87
CA LYS A 2 5.35 -3.43 -13.06
C LYS A 2 5.57 -3.16 -11.57
N TRP A 3 4.60 -3.53 -10.75
CA TRP A 3 4.64 -3.48 -9.29
C TRP A 3 4.30 -4.86 -8.75
N VAL A 4 4.91 -5.27 -7.64
CA VAL A 4 4.69 -6.59 -7.05
C VAL A 4 4.45 -6.51 -5.56
N THR A 5 3.46 -7.25 -5.08
CA THR A 5 3.16 -7.39 -3.65
C THR A 5 2.64 -8.80 -3.34
N ARG A 6 2.34 -9.05 -2.07
CA ARG A 6 1.81 -10.32 -1.57
C ARG A 6 0.40 -10.55 -2.10
N GLU A 7 0.06 -11.80 -2.36
CA GLU A 7 -1.31 -12.23 -2.64
C GLU A 7 -2.23 -12.05 -1.41
N LYS A 8 -3.53 -12.17 -1.67
CA LYS A 8 -4.65 -11.90 -0.73
C LYS A 8 -4.84 -10.43 -0.42
N ALA A 9 -6.10 -10.01 -0.45
CA ALA A 9 -6.52 -8.66 -0.12
C ALA A 9 -6.17 -8.32 1.35
N LYS A 10 -5.62 -7.12 1.52
CA LYS A 10 -5.45 -6.38 2.77
C LYS A 10 -5.50 -4.89 2.43
N VAL A 11 -5.68 -4.04 3.43
CA VAL A 11 -5.91 -2.59 3.25
C VAL A 11 -4.84 -1.98 2.33
N ASP A 12 -3.55 -2.08 2.66
CA ASP A 12 -2.48 -1.51 1.83
C ASP A 12 -2.37 -2.14 0.43
N ARG A 13 -2.66 -3.45 0.30
CA ARG A 13 -2.59 -4.18 -0.98
C ARG A 13 -3.72 -3.83 -1.93
N ILE A 14 -4.77 -3.16 -1.45
CA ILE A 14 -5.85 -2.61 -2.27
C ILE A 14 -5.64 -1.11 -2.48
N ALA A 15 -5.29 -0.37 -1.41
CA ALA A 15 -5.15 1.07 -1.45
C ALA A 15 -3.94 1.53 -2.28
N CYS A 16 -2.79 0.86 -2.16
CA CYS A 16 -1.58 1.23 -2.91
C CYS A 16 -1.76 1.08 -4.43
N PRO A 17 -2.31 -0.03 -4.98
CA PRO A 17 -2.61 -0.09 -6.41
C PRO A 17 -3.51 1.04 -6.93
N TRP A 18 -4.52 1.45 -6.15
CA TRP A 18 -5.35 2.60 -6.50
C TRP A 18 -4.53 3.89 -6.54
N LEU A 19 -3.73 4.16 -5.51
CA LEU A 19 -2.87 5.36 -5.47
C LEU A 19 -1.90 5.38 -6.65
N ILE A 20 -1.25 4.25 -6.91
CA ILE A 20 -0.27 4.10 -8.00
C ILE A 20 -0.93 4.39 -9.34
N LYS A 21 -2.09 3.78 -9.64
CA LYS A 21 -2.80 4.00 -10.91
C LYS A 21 -3.29 5.43 -11.11
N ASN A 22 -3.67 6.13 -10.05
CA ASN A 22 -4.30 7.45 -10.18
C ASN A 22 -3.28 8.61 -10.10
N PHE A 23 -2.17 8.43 -9.38
CA PHE A 23 -1.25 9.54 -9.08
C PHE A 23 0.22 9.29 -9.46
N ILE A 24 0.63 8.04 -9.72
CA ILE A 24 2.04 7.71 -9.97
C ILE A 24 2.26 7.22 -11.40
N ASP A 25 1.51 6.21 -11.82
CA ASP A 25 1.63 5.56 -13.13
C ASP A 25 0.29 4.95 -13.56
N LYS A 26 -0.39 5.65 -14.49
CA LYS A 26 -1.68 5.21 -15.05
C LYS A 26 -1.63 3.86 -15.76
N ASP A 27 -0.46 3.47 -16.25
CA ASP A 27 -0.25 2.24 -17.01
C ASP A 27 0.39 1.15 -16.12
N ALA A 28 0.41 1.32 -14.79
CA ALA A 28 0.97 0.35 -13.87
C ALA A 28 0.33 -1.04 -14.00
N GLU A 29 1.14 -2.09 -13.94
CA GLU A 29 0.69 -3.48 -13.89
C GLU A 29 1.05 -4.07 -12.52
N PHE A 30 0.16 -4.89 -11.95
CA PHE A 30 0.34 -5.43 -10.60
C PHE A 30 0.47 -6.95 -10.63
N LEU A 31 1.51 -7.46 -9.99
CA LEU A 31 1.75 -8.86 -9.74
C LEU A 31 1.45 -9.15 -8.26
N PHE A 32 0.53 -10.08 -8.02
CA PHE A 32 0.20 -10.56 -6.68
C PHE A 32 0.73 -11.98 -6.55
N VAL A 33 1.69 -12.19 -5.65
CA VAL A 33 2.44 -13.45 -5.55
C VAL A 33 2.52 -13.95 -4.11
N PRO A 34 2.84 -15.23 -3.87
CA PRO A 34 3.09 -15.73 -2.52
C PRO A 34 4.12 -14.88 -1.76
N THR A 35 3.95 -14.80 -0.43
CA THR A 35 4.72 -13.86 0.41
C THR A 35 6.24 -14.02 0.27
N ASP A 36 6.70 -15.26 0.16
CA ASP A 36 8.10 -15.65 0.02
C ASP A 36 8.67 -15.40 -1.40
N GLN A 37 7.82 -15.05 -2.37
CA GLN A 37 8.22 -14.85 -3.76
C GLN A 37 8.31 -13.38 -4.18
N VAL A 38 7.84 -12.44 -3.36
CA VAL A 38 7.73 -11.01 -3.74
C VAL A 38 9.05 -10.45 -4.26
N LEU A 39 10.17 -10.67 -3.54
CA LEU A 39 11.46 -10.12 -3.92
C LEU A 39 12.08 -10.83 -5.13
N THR A 40 11.96 -12.17 -5.20
CA THR A 40 12.42 -12.96 -6.34
C THR A 40 11.70 -12.54 -7.63
N VAL A 41 10.39 -12.30 -7.55
CA VAL A 41 9.58 -11.84 -8.68
C VAL A 41 9.90 -10.38 -9.01
N ALA A 42 10.13 -9.53 -8.00
CA ALA A 42 10.56 -8.14 -8.21
C ALA A 42 11.84 -8.07 -9.06
N GLU A 43 12.84 -8.89 -8.72
CA GLU A 43 14.09 -8.97 -9.48
C GLU A 43 13.86 -9.51 -10.89
N LYS A 44 13.18 -10.65 -11.02
CA LYS A 44 12.94 -11.33 -12.30
C LYS A 44 12.15 -10.48 -13.29
N GLU A 45 11.10 -9.81 -12.81
CA GLU A 45 10.17 -9.03 -13.65
C GLU A 45 10.56 -7.55 -13.73
N GLN A 46 11.69 -7.16 -13.11
CA GLN A 46 12.10 -5.77 -12.93
C GLN A 46 10.97 -4.90 -12.35
N ALA A 47 10.21 -5.48 -11.42
CA ALA A 47 9.03 -4.87 -10.81
C ALA A 47 9.39 -4.16 -9.50
N ILE A 48 8.63 -3.12 -9.17
CA ILE A 48 8.79 -2.37 -7.93
C ILE A 48 8.03 -3.11 -6.81
N SER A 49 8.74 -3.62 -5.80
CA SER A 49 8.11 -4.32 -4.67
C SER A 49 7.51 -3.35 -3.65
N PHE A 50 6.31 -3.67 -3.16
CA PHE A 50 5.64 -2.90 -2.11
C PHE A 50 4.84 -3.78 -1.13
N ASP A 51 4.57 -3.28 0.08
CA ASP A 51 3.84 -3.98 1.16
C ASP A 51 4.31 -5.43 1.39
N ALA A 52 5.62 -5.61 1.55
CA ALA A 52 6.20 -6.89 1.96
C ALA A 52 7.47 -6.66 2.79
N ALA A 53 7.90 -7.71 3.50
CA ALA A 53 9.16 -7.67 4.23
C ALA A 53 10.32 -7.39 3.26
N ASN A 54 11.13 -6.37 3.58
CA ASN A 54 12.26 -5.90 2.76
C ASN A 54 11.88 -5.44 1.34
N ALA A 55 10.59 -5.14 1.07
CA ALA A 55 10.18 -4.52 -0.17
C ALA A 55 10.77 -3.12 -0.32
N LYS A 56 10.86 -2.63 -1.56
CA LYS A 56 11.36 -1.28 -1.86
C LYS A 56 10.52 -0.21 -1.16
N PHE A 57 9.21 -0.40 -1.13
CA PHE A 57 8.28 0.42 -0.33
C PHE A 57 7.58 -0.46 0.69
N THR A 58 7.71 -0.15 1.97
CA THR A 58 7.12 -0.94 3.06
C THR A 58 6.92 -0.03 4.26
N HIS A 59 6.19 -0.52 5.28
CA HIS A 59 5.97 0.21 6.52
C HIS A 59 7.29 0.67 7.14
N THR A 60 7.30 1.89 7.66
CA THR A 60 8.49 2.48 8.26
C THR A 60 8.54 2.27 9.77
N GLN A 61 9.74 2.42 10.34
CA GLN A 61 9.94 2.27 11.78
C GLN A 61 9.21 3.33 12.62
N ASP A 62 8.99 4.52 12.06
CA ASP A 62 8.19 5.60 12.66
C ASP A 62 6.67 5.34 12.55
N GLY A 63 6.26 4.23 11.94
CA GLY A 63 4.88 3.73 11.97
C GLY A 63 4.02 4.08 10.77
N LYS A 64 4.59 4.59 9.67
CA LYS A 64 3.81 4.88 8.45
C LYS A 64 3.47 3.59 7.72
N CYS A 65 2.27 3.50 7.15
CA CYS A 65 1.91 2.42 6.24
C CYS A 65 2.51 2.65 4.84
N THR A 66 2.48 1.62 3.99
CA THR A 66 3.07 1.70 2.64
C THR A 66 2.41 2.79 1.80
N PHE A 67 1.10 3.02 1.98
CA PHE A 67 0.38 4.09 1.30
C PHE A 67 0.98 5.48 1.60
N GLU A 68 1.22 5.77 2.88
CA GLU A 68 1.82 7.05 3.32
C GLU A 68 3.25 7.21 2.79
N VAL A 69 4.02 6.12 2.78
CA VAL A 69 5.39 6.12 2.23
C VAL A 69 5.38 6.50 0.74
N LEU A 70 4.43 5.96 -0.03
CA LEU A 70 4.28 6.31 -1.45
C LEU A 70 3.85 7.76 -1.63
N VAL A 71 2.89 8.26 -0.83
CA VAL A 71 2.45 9.66 -0.87
C VAL A 71 3.63 10.61 -0.64
N GLU A 72 4.46 10.34 0.36
CA GLU A 72 5.63 11.16 0.67
C GLU A 72 6.72 11.05 -0.40
N HIS A 73 7.06 9.83 -0.82
CA HIS A 73 8.12 9.58 -1.80
C HIS A 73 7.84 10.27 -3.14
N TYR A 74 6.59 10.21 -3.61
CA TYR A 74 6.17 10.82 -4.86
C TYR A 74 5.65 12.26 -4.70
N LYS A 75 5.71 12.82 -3.48
CA LYS A 75 5.33 14.21 -3.16
C LYS A 75 3.90 14.54 -3.63
N ILE A 76 2.96 13.63 -3.36
CA ILE A 76 1.56 13.78 -3.78
C ILE A 76 0.87 14.78 -2.84
N ASP A 77 0.62 16.00 -3.32
CA ASP A 77 0.04 17.11 -2.54
C ASP A 77 -1.46 17.32 -2.78
N ASP A 78 -2.20 16.23 -3.01
CA ASP A 78 -3.65 16.29 -3.18
C ASP A 78 -4.36 16.22 -1.81
N PRO A 79 -5.19 17.21 -1.42
CA PRO A 79 -5.84 17.23 -0.11
C PRO A 79 -6.77 16.05 0.17
N ALA A 80 -7.37 15.44 -0.87
CA ALA A 80 -8.19 14.24 -0.71
C ALA A 80 -7.31 13.01 -0.47
N VAL A 81 -6.18 12.88 -1.18
CA VAL A 81 -5.19 11.83 -0.92
C VAL A 81 -4.62 11.94 0.48
N GLN A 82 -4.35 13.14 0.98
CA GLN A 82 -3.89 13.35 2.36
C GLN A 82 -4.91 12.90 3.41
N LYS A 83 -6.21 13.04 3.13
CA LYS A 83 -7.27 12.48 3.99
C LYS A 83 -7.33 10.96 3.89
N LEU A 84 -7.26 10.42 2.68
CA LEU A 84 -7.24 8.97 2.44
C LEU A 84 -6.05 8.31 3.14
N ALA A 85 -4.87 8.94 3.13
CA ALA A 85 -3.68 8.43 3.82
C ALA A 85 -3.96 8.16 5.30
N LYS A 86 -4.67 9.06 6.00
CA LYS A 86 -5.06 8.87 7.41
C LYS A 86 -6.06 7.73 7.61
N ILE A 87 -7.05 7.63 6.71
CA ILE A 87 -8.06 6.56 6.77
C ILE A 87 -7.40 5.19 6.57
N VAL A 88 -6.56 5.09 5.53
CA VAL A 88 -5.79 3.89 5.17
C VAL A 88 -4.83 3.51 6.30
N HIS A 89 -4.09 4.47 6.86
CA HIS A 89 -3.22 4.25 8.02
C HIS A 89 -3.98 3.61 9.18
N GLY A 90 -5.10 4.22 9.60
CA GLY A 90 -5.86 3.67 10.71
C GLY A 90 -6.40 2.27 10.41
N ALA A 91 -6.81 1.99 9.15
CA ALA A 91 -7.32 0.68 8.78
C ALA A 91 -6.22 -0.40 8.69
N ASP A 92 -5.01 -0.03 8.25
CA ASP A 92 -3.90 -0.95 7.98
C ASP A 92 -3.01 -1.20 9.21
N VAL A 93 -2.91 -0.22 10.12
CA VAL A 93 -2.11 -0.29 11.35
C VAL A 93 -3.03 -0.63 12.55
N PRO A 94 -3.04 -1.87 13.07
CA PRO A 94 -4.08 -2.32 14.01
C PRO A 94 -4.19 -1.51 15.31
N LYS A 95 -3.07 -0.96 15.80
CA LYS A 95 -3.04 -0.11 17.01
C LYS A 95 -3.75 1.23 16.82
N ASP A 96 -3.94 1.67 15.58
CA ASP A 96 -4.44 2.99 15.20
C ASP A 96 -5.84 2.92 14.54
N VAL A 97 -6.56 1.81 14.70
CA VAL A 97 -7.89 1.56 14.08
C VAL A 97 -8.96 2.59 14.43
N THR A 98 -8.77 3.34 15.51
CA THR A 98 -9.68 4.43 15.93
C THR A 98 -9.23 5.82 15.47
N LEU A 99 -8.17 5.92 14.67
CA LEU A 99 -7.62 7.20 14.18
C LEU A 99 -8.65 8.00 13.38
N THR A 100 -9.45 7.32 12.56
CA THR A 100 -10.57 7.92 11.83
C THR A 100 -11.83 7.06 11.97
N PRO A 101 -13.04 7.66 11.96
CA PRO A 101 -14.29 6.90 12.00
C PRO A 101 -14.43 5.84 10.89
N GLU A 102 -13.79 6.07 9.74
CA GLU A 102 -13.85 5.20 8.57
C GLU A 102 -12.94 3.96 8.68
N SER A 103 -11.90 4.02 9.52
CA SER A 103 -10.81 3.02 9.56
C SER A 103 -11.29 1.61 9.92
N ALA A 104 -12.10 1.45 10.96
CA ALA A 104 -12.59 0.14 11.39
C ALA A 104 -13.44 -0.55 10.30
N GLY A 105 -14.33 0.21 9.65
CA GLY A 105 -15.17 -0.32 8.57
C GLY A 105 -14.34 -0.73 7.35
N LEU A 106 -13.36 0.09 6.96
CA LEU A 106 -12.44 -0.23 5.86
C LEU A 106 -11.60 -1.48 6.16
N GLN A 107 -11.10 -1.61 7.39
CA GLN A 107 -10.39 -2.81 7.83
C GLN A 107 -11.27 -4.05 7.68
N THR A 108 -12.48 -4.05 8.25
CA THR A 108 -13.41 -5.19 8.16
C THR A 108 -13.69 -5.60 6.70
N ILE A 109 -13.95 -4.63 5.81
CA ILE A 109 -14.17 -4.92 4.38
C ILE A 109 -12.94 -5.60 3.75
N ALA A 110 -11.73 -5.18 4.11
CA ALA A 110 -10.49 -5.72 3.56
C ALA A 110 -10.10 -7.08 4.14
N GLU A 111 -10.60 -7.45 5.31
CA GLU A 111 -10.31 -8.73 5.96
C GLU A 111 -11.31 -9.84 5.60
N GLY A 112 -12.56 -9.48 5.27
CA GLY A 112 -13.65 -10.42 5.00
C GLY A 112 -14.29 -10.97 6.27
#